data_AF-A0A7D5M2S4-F1
#
_entry.id   AF-A0A7D5M2S4-F1
#
_cell.length_a   1.000
_cell.length_b   1.000
_cell.length_c   1.000
_cell.angle_alpha   90.00
_cell.angle_beta   90.00
_cell.angle_gamma   90.00
#
_symmetry.space_group_name_H-M   'P 1'
#
loop_
_entity.id
_entity.type
_entity.pdbx_description
1 polymer ?
#
loop_
_entity_poly.entity_id
_entity_poly.type
_entity_poly.pdbx_seq_one_letter_code
_entity_poly.pdbx_strand_id
1 'polypeptide(L)'
;MTDIVLGMGEVGETLFNLLVERNFDCVGIDLNESKCKNYSKNMVIENPEYLHVCLPGELKEFDDITINWIRDFKGLKGVLIHSTVKPGTTEKIQKRSTVPVLFSPVRGVHRRFLEDIKKYTKFISSDDKQIDPEIKSDLEKRFKKIDWMSTTKTAELAKILVDTTYYGWLINYAQITKMICDKEGVDFDEMWKFADEIHKNLDNRPKMYPGVIGGHCLDGNEILFIKTQIGMRPITISEYVEKGYQNDVLSYDPIKKKSIFDKVITKWKRQFSGKMISLTTRTNRSITTTDEHVMIVSDSLSEKLAKDIKVDDNIPFVADLPNMDTKQSFNFESTNWRFRHNMPESISITPEFCRLLGYYVSEGSVSNYGKGYSTRFSFNKNEIKYISDVCKILEHLELNYYITTQKNVTHVGVKSTPFSLFVADTLGCGRESNSKCLPEFIFFVSREMKEQFVSGYFRGDGSFMPSLGLVQAGTVSKILVAGLDLLLLSMGYVMTLTSGTHSPSVIEGRTISGKMLYTLVSKKEVQYNKLASISGFTKSQIHRQHNKNLWHMINENLYMIKTTKTVHEEKDQDVYSIDTENHLFVSTGGRLIHNCVIPNLSLVDYENLDIIKKVNELYEKSKN
;
A
#
# COMPACT_ATOMS: atom_id res chain seq x y z
N MET A 1 -27.61 -17.39 30.83
CA MET A 1 -27.74 -16.01 30.33
C MET A 1 -26.45 -15.73 29.60
N THR A 2 -26.56 -15.25 28.38
CA THR A 2 -25.48 -15.35 27.39
C THR A 2 -25.17 -13.98 26.83
N ASP A 3 -23.92 -13.53 26.97
CA ASP A 3 -23.45 -12.29 26.37
C ASP A 3 -23.05 -12.50 24.92
N ILE A 4 -23.31 -11.51 24.07
CA ILE A 4 -23.02 -11.57 22.65
C ILE A 4 -22.01 -10.48 22.34
N VAL A 5 -20.84 -10.86 21.83
CA VAL A 5 -19.83 -9.92 21.35
C VAL A 5 -19.91 -9.85 19.82
N LEU A 6 -20.35 -8.72 19.30
CA LEU A 6 -20.51 -8.44 17.88
C LEU A 6 -19.29 -7.70 17.34
N GLY A 7 -18.50 -8.36 16.50
CA GLY A 7 -17.22 -7.90 15.99
C GLY A 7 -16.07 -8.46 16.81
N MET A 8 -15.42 -9.51 16.32
CA MET A 8 -14.32 -10.22 16.99
C MET A 8 -12.95 -9.73 16.50
N GLY A 9 -12.82 -8.40 16.40
CA GLY A 9 -11.52 -7.73 16.29
C GLY A 9 -10.79 -7.68 17.64
N GLU A 10 -9.72 -6.90 17.75
CA GLU A 10 -8.90 -6.84 18.96
C GLU A 10 -9.69 -6.48 20.23
N VAL A 11 -10.63 -5.53 20.11
CA VAL A 11 -11.49 -5.11 21.21
C VAL A 11 -12.48 -6.22 21.59
N GLY A 12 -13.17 -6.79 20.60
CA GLY A 12 -14.17 -7.83 20.84
C GLY A 12 -13.55 -9.11 21.39
N GLU A 13 -12.42 -9.57 20.85
CA GLU A 13 -11.72 -10.74 21.36
C GLU A 13 -11.24 -10.55 22.80
N THR A 14 -10.71 -9.37 23.13
CA THR A 14 -10.31 -9.05 24.51
C THR A 14 -11.50 -9.04 25.45
N LEU A 15 -12.63 -8.48 25.01
CA LEU A 15 -13.86 -8.44 25.80
C LEU A 15 -14.45 -9.85 26.00
N PHE A 16 -14.47 -10.66 24.95
CA PHE A 16 -14.88 -12.06 25.02
C PHE A 16 -14.04 -12.82 26.06
N ASN A 17 -12.71 -12.71 25.97
CA ASN A 17 -11.80 -13.36 26.92
C ASN A 17 -12.00 -12.87 28.35
N LEU A 18 -12.27 -11.58 28.56
CA LEU A 18 -12.59 -11.02 29.88
C LEU A 18 -13.88 -11.62 30.45
N LEU A 19 -14.94 -11.75 29.64
CA LEU A 19 -16.22 -12.31 30.05
C LEU A 19 -16.08 -13.80 30.41
N VAL A 20 -15.34 -14.56 29.61
CA VAL A 20 -15.03 -15.98 29.90
C VAL A 20 -14.24 -16.10 31.21
N GLU A 21 -13.20 -15.29 31.41
CA GLU A 21 -12.40 -15.29 32.66
C GLU A 21 -13.25 -14.97 33.90
N ARG A 22 -14.34 -14.22 33.70
CA ARG A 22 -15.32 -13.86 34.73
C ARG A 22 -16.45 -14.88 34.91
N ASN A 23 -16.36 -16.04 34.25
CA ASN A 23 -17.35 -17.11 34.25
C ASN A 23 -18.73 -16.71 33.70
N PHE A 24 -18.76 -15.79 32.72
CA PHE A 24 -19.98 -15.52 31.94
C PHE A 24 -20.01 -16.39 30.69
N ASP A 25 -21.19 -16.92 30.37
CA ASP A 25 -21.40 -17.55 29.08
C ASP A 25 -21.44 -16.47 28.00
N CYS A 26 -20.68 -16.65 26.93
CA CYS A 26 -20.62 -15.67 25.87
C CYS A 26 -20.36 -16.27 24.48
N VAL A 27 -20.88 -15.57 23.50
CA VAL A 27 -20.85 -15.91 22.08
C VAL A 27 -20.19 -14.77 21.31
N GLY A 28 -19.19 -15.08 20.51
CA GLY A 28 -18.50 -14.13 19.65
C GLY A 28 -18.95 -14.27 18.20
N ILE A 29 -19.46 -13.19 17.62
CA ILE A 29 -20.00 -13.15 16.26
C ILE A 29 -19.15 -12.19 15.41
N ASP A 30 -18.71 -12.66 14.24
CA ASP A 30 -17.98 -11.86 13.27
C ASP A 30 -18.45 -12.18 11.85
N LEU A 31 -18.21 -11.27 10.90
CA LEU A 31 -18.47 -11.53 9.49
C LEU A 31 -17.60 -12.69 8.97
N ASN A 32 -16.39 -12.83 9.52
CA ASN A 32 -15.51 -13.96 9.26
C ASN A 32 -15.84 -15.12 10.21
N GLU A 33 -16.43 -16.19 9.67
CA GLU A 33 -16.81 -17.39 10.43
C GLU A 33 -15.66 -18.01 11.24
N SER A 34 -14.41 -17.88 10.78
CA SER A 34 -13.22 -18.39 11.51
C SER A 34 -12.90 -17.62 12.79
N LYS A 35 -13.40 -16.38 12.92
CA LYS A 35 -13.23 -15.54 14.12
C LYS A 35 -14.37 -15.71 15.13
N CYS A 36 -15.49 -16.27 14.70
CA CYS A 36 -16.61 -16.57 15.58
C CYS A 36 -16.17 -17.51 16.72
N LYS A 37 -16.71 -17.31 17.91
CA LYS A 37 -16.46 -18.13 19.11
C LYS A 37 -17.79 -18.60 19.68
N ASN A 38 -17.95 -19.89 19.88
CA ASN A 38 -19.19 -20.48 20.39
C ASN A 38 -20.45 -20.10 19.56
N TYR A 39 -20.28 -19.83 18.25
CA TYR A 39 -21.36 -19.41 17.34
C TYR A 39 -21.29 -20.17 16.02
N SER A 40 -22.46 -20.50 15.45
CA SER A 40 -22.61 -20.89 14.04
C SER A 40 -23.90 -20.30 13.49
N LYS A 41 -24.00 -20.11 12.16
CA LYS A 41 -25.15 -19.41 11.52
C LYS A 41 -26.52 -20.01 11.83
N ASN A 42 -26.60 -21.30 12.14
CA ASN A 42 -27.85 -22.00 12.44
C ASN A 42 -28.07 -22.21 13.96
N MET A 43 -27.16 -21.72 14.80
CA MET A 43 -27.26 -21.86 16.24
C MET A 43 -28.26 -20.85 16.80
N VAL A 44 -29.20 -21.33 17.60
CA VAL A 44 -30.07 -20.49 18.42
C VAL A 44 -29.29 -20.14 19.68
N ILE A 45 -29.09 -18.84 19.93
CA ILE A 45 -28.48 -18.38 21.19
C ILE A 45 -29.57 -18.38 22.25
N GLU A 46 -29.45 -19.29 23.22
CA GLU A 46 -30.41 -19.38 24.31
C GLU A 46 -30.16 -18.27 25.35
N ASN A 47 -31.24 -17.62 25.79
CA ASN A 47 -31.25 -16.61 26.86
C ASN A 47 -30.20 -15.48 26.68
N PRO A 48 -30.21 -14.76 25.55
CA PRO A 48 -29.27 -13.66 25.30
C PRO A 48 -29.53 -12.52 26.29
N GLU A 49 -28.46 -11.98 26.89
CA GLU A 49 -28.57 -10.99 27.98
C GLU A 49 -28.06 -9.60 27.55
N TYR A 50 -26.80 -9.50 27.12
CA TYR A 50 -26.23 -8.25 26.63
C TYR A 50 -25.62 -8.40 25.24
N LEU A 51 -25.78 -7.37 24.41
CA LEU A 51 -25.11 -7.25 23.11
C LEU A 51 -23.98 -6.23 23.20
N HIS A 52 -22.73 -6.69 23.12
CA HIS A 52 -21.52 -5.89 23.10
C HIS A 52 -21.10 -5.59 21.66
N VAL A 53 -21.23 -4.34 21.22
CA VAL A 53 -20.92 -3.92 19.84
C VAL A 53 -19.47 -3.41 19.77
N CYS A 54 -18.63 -4.14 19.04
CA CYS A 54 -17.20 -3.89 18.85
C CYS A 54 -16.83 -3.77 17.36
N LEU A 55 -17.75 -3.28 16.54
CA LEU A 55 -17.55 -3.05 15.11
C LEU A 55 -16.73 -1.77 14.85
N PRO A 56 -16.09 -1.60 13.69
CA PRO A 56 -15.45 -0.33 13.34
C PRO A 56 -16.48 0.81 13.30
N GLY A 57 -16.29 1.85 14.12
CA GLY A 57 -17.28 2.93 14.28
C GLY A 57 -17.37 3.94 13.13
N GLU A 58 -16.44 3.85 12.17
CA GLU A 58 -16.44 4.64 10.93
C GLU A 58 -17.34 4.06 9.84
N LEU A 59 -17.88 2.86 10.04
CA LEU A 59 -18.77 2.21 9.07
C LEU A 59 -20.00 3.07 8.81
N LYS A 60 -20.27 3.36 7.53
CA LYS A 60 -21.48 4.11 7.11
C LYS A 60 -22.77 3.43 7.55
N GLU A 61 -22.77 2.10 7.60
CA GLU A 61 -23.92 1.25 7.96
C GLU A 61 -23.90 0.82 9.43
N PHE A 62 -23.02 1.38 10.27
CA PHE A 62 -22.85 0.97 11.67
C PHE A 62 -24.18 0.91 12.43
N ASP A 63 -24.99 1.97 12.32
CA ASP A 63 -26.27 2.09 12.99
C ASP A 63 -27.25 1.00 12.54
N ASP A 64 -27.29 0.73 11.24
CA ASP A 64 -28.24 -0.22 10.63
C ASP A 64 -27.87 -1.66 10.98
N ILE A 65 -26.58 -2.00 10.92
CA ILE A 65 -26.07 -3.30 11.36
C ILE A 65 -26.42 -3.52 12.83
N THR A 66 -26.14 -2.54 13.69
CA THR A 66 -26.41 -2.64 15.13
C THR A 66 -27.90 -2.86 15.39
N ILE A 67 -28.78 -2.08 14.74
CA ILE A 67 -30.24 -2.20 14.91
C ILE A 67 -30.77 -3.54 14.42
N ASN A 68 -30.23 -4.09 13.34
CA ASN A 68 -30.65 -5.41 12.86
C ASN A 68 -30.33 -6.50 13.88
N TRP A 69 -29.11 -6.51 14.44
CA TRP A 69 -28.74 -7.47 15.49
C TRP A 69 -29.57 -7.32 16.77
N ILE A 70 -29.93 -6.09 17.15
CA ILE A 70 -30.83 -5.86 18.28
C ILE A 70 -32.19 -6.54 18.05
N ARG A 71 -32.70 -6.52 16.81
CA ARG A 71 -34.01 -7.13 16.47
C ARG A 71 -33.96 -8.65 16.41
N ASP A 72 -32.81 -9.21 16.06
CA ASP A 72 -32.62 -10.66 15.92
C ASP A 72 -32.62 -11.38 17.28
N PHE A 73 -32.28 -10.68 18.37
CA PHE A 73 -32.23 -11.24 19.72
C PHE A 73 -33.40 -10.77 20.58
N LYS A 74 -34.25 -11.73 21.00
CA LYS A 74 -35.31 -11.49 21.98
C LYS A 74 -34.78 -11.70 23.39
N GLY A 75 -35.11 -10.79 24.31
CA GLY A 75 -34.77 -10.92 25.73
C GLY A 75 -33.52 -10.17 26.18
N LEU A 76 -32.88 -9.40 25.30
CA LEU A 76 -31.75 -8.54 25.68
C LEU A 76 -32.16 -7.54 26.77
N LYS A 77 -31.37 -7.49 27.84
CA LYS A 77 -31.46 -6.45 28.89
C LYS A 77 -30.86 -5.13 28.44
N GLY A 78 -29.85 -5.15 27.56
CA GLY A 78 -29.26 -3.94 27.01
C GLY A 78 -28.18 -4.18 25.97
N VAL A 79 -27.75 -3.11 25.33
CA VAL A 79 -26.70 -3.08 24.31
C VAL A 79 -25.58 -2.19 24.80
N LEU A 80 -24.33 -2.63 24.68
CA LEU A 80 -23.14 -1.86 25.05
C LEU A 80 -22.29 -1.61 23.82
N ILE A 81 -22.24 -0.36 23.37
CA ILE A 81 -21.35 0.06 22.29
C ILE A 81 -19.96 0.34 22.87
N HIS A 82 -18.97 -0.41 22.41
CA HIS A 82 -17.56 -0.26 22.78
C HIS A 82 -16.71 0.37 21.69
N SER A 83 -17.20 0.32 20.45
CA SER A 83 -16.64 0.98 19.28
C SER A 83 -16.42 2.46 19.52
N THR A 84 -15.29 3.02 19.06
CA THR A 84 -15.15 4.48 19.03
C THR A 84 -16.01 5.01 17.88
N VAL A 85 -17.04 5.80 18.19
CA VAL A 85 -18.07 6.26 17.24
C VAL A 85 -18.18 7.77 17.23
N LYS A 86 -18.87 8.32 16.22
CA LYS A 86 -19.16 9.76 16.14
C LYS A 86 -20.07 10.18 17.32
N PRO A 87 -19.88 11.40 17.88
CA PRO A 87 -20.76 11.90 18.93
C PRO A 87 -22.23 11.98 18.47
N GLY A 88 -23.14 11.37 19.24
CA GLY A 88 -24.56 11.24 18.95
C GLY A 88 -24.95 9.91 18.27
N THR A 89 -24.00 9.03 17.95
CA THR A 89 -24.30 7.72 17.35
C THR A 89 -25.14 6.87 18.29
N THR A 90 -24.78 6.77 19.57
CA THR A 90 -25.51 5.93 20.52
C THR A 90 -26.94 6.42 20.74
N GLU A 91 -27.14 7.75 20.88
CA GLU A 91 -28.47 8.37 20.99
C GLU A 91 -29.35 8.05 19.76
N LYS A 92 -28.74 8.09 18.56
CA LYS A 92 -29.43 7.79 17.30
C LYS A 92 -29.87 6.32 17.21
N ILE A 93 -29.05 5.39 17.72
CA ILE A 93 -29.39 3.96 17.81
C ILE A 93 -30.47 3.75 18.87
N GLN A 94 -30.38 4.39 20.04
CA GLN A 94 -31.39 4.32 21.10
C GLN A 94 -32.79 4.70 20.58
N LYS A 95 -32.91 5.76 19.76
CA LYS A 95 -34.20 6.18 19.17
C LYS A 95 -34.87 5.13 18.28
N ARG A 96 -34.10 4.13 17.82
CA ARG A 96 -34.55 3.04 16.94
C ARG A 96 -34.60 1.68 17.66
N SER A 97 -34.21 1.64 18.94
CA SER A 97 -34.15 0.44 19.77
C SER A 97 -35.23 0.48 20.85
N THR A 98 -35.80 -0.68 21.15
CA THR A 98 -36.72 -0.87 22.29
C THR A 98 -36.00 -1.31 23.56
N VAL A 99 -34.73 -1.70 23.44
CA VAL A 99 -33.85 -2.06 24.58
C VAL A 99 -32.89 -0.90 24.88
N PRO A 100 -32.47 -0.73 26.14
CA PRO A 100 -31.48 0.29 26.52
C PRO A 100 -30.16 0.12 25.75
N VAL A 101 -29.67 1.21 25.18
CA VAL A 101 -28.41 1.29 24.44
C VAL A 101 -27.46 2.18 25.22
N LEU A 102 -26.37 1.57 25.66
CA LEU A 102 -25.34 2.15 26.49
C LEU A 102 -24.09 2.38 25.66
N PHE A 103 -23.36 3.44 25.97
CA PHE A 103 -22.01 3.64 25.43
C PHE A 103 -20.97 3.41 26.52
N SER A 104 -19.93 2.64 26.18
CA SER A 104 -18.85 2.34 27.09
C SER A 104 -17.51 2.33 26.37
N PRO A 105 -16.76 3.45 26.38
CA PRO A 105 -15.53 3.57 25.62
C PRO A 105 -14.45 2.62 26.14
N VAL A 106 -13.57 2.20 25.24
CA VAL A 106 -12.41 1.36 25.57
C VAL A 106 -11.18 2.21 25.88
N ARG A 107 -10.38 1.78 26.86
CA ARG A 107 -9.12 2.44 27.26
C ARG A 107 -8.05 1.39 27.49
N GLY A 108 -6.88 1.57 26.89
CA GLY A 108 -5.75 0.67 27.05
C GLY A 108 -4.89 0.56 25.79
N VAL A 109 -3.76 -0.11 25.93
CA VAL A 109 -2.80 -0.33 24.85
C VAL A 109 -2.96 -1.76 24.30
N HIS A 110 -3.09 -1.91 22.98
CA HIS A 110 -3.38 -3.17 22.29
C HIS A 110 -2.57 -4.37 22.79
N ARG A 111 -1.23 -4.24 22.92
CA ARG A 111 -0.33 -5.33 23.39
C ARG A 111 -0.63 -5.89 24.78
N ARG A 112 -1.36 -5.15 25.62
CA ARG A 112 -1.67 -5.50 27.01
C ARG A 112 -3.13 -5.19 27.34
N PHE A 113 -4.00 -5.19 26.33
CA PHE A 113 -5.33 -4.62 26.46
C PHE A 113 -6.20 -5.36 27.48
N LEU A 114 -6.03 -6.68 27.62
CA LEU A 114 -6.69 -7.49 28.66
C LEU A 114 -6.30 -7.07 30.09
N GLU A 115 -5.05 -6.66 30.31
CA GLU A 115 -4.62 -6.15 31.62
C GLU A 115 -5.12 -4.73 31.86
N ASP A 116 -5.08 -3.88 30.82
CA ASP A 116 -5.52 -2.49 30.91
C ASP A 116 -7.04 -2.38 31.13
N ILE A 117 -7.87 -3.24 30.49
CA ILE A 117 -9.33 -3.27 30.69
C ILE A 117 -9.71 -3.74 32.11
N LYS A 118 -8.86 -4.53 32.77
CA LYS A 118 -9.02 -4.91 34.18
C LYS A 118 -8.55 -3.81 35.13
N LYS A 119 -7.55 -3.03 34.71
CA LYS A 119 -6.91 -1.99 35.53
C LYS A 119 -7.72 -0.70 35.58
N TYR A 120 -8.13 -0.19 34.42
CA TYR A 120 -8.81 1.09 34.29
C TYR A 120 -10.30 0.97 34.55
N THR A 121 -10.89 2.02 35.11
CA THR A 121 -12.34 2.11 35.30
C THR A 121 -13.05 2.05 33.94
N LYS A 122 -14.06 1.20 33.80
CA LYS A 122 -14.91 1.14 32.62
C LYS A 122 -16.00 2.20 32.77
N PHE A 123 -15.90 3.27 31.98
CA PHE A 123 -16.98 4.26 31.94
C PHE A 123 -18.15 3.69 31.15
N ILE A 124 -19.36 3.89 31.66
CA ILE A 124 -20.62 3.48 31.03
C ILE A 124 -21.55 4.69 31.05
N SER A 125 -22.39 4.82 30.03
CA SER A 125 -23.32 5.94 29.90
C SER A 125 -24.59 5.49 29.22
N SER A 126 -25.68 6.19 29.53
CA SER A 126 -26.99 6.05 28.90
C SER A 126 -27.62 7.43 28.81
N ASP A 127 -28.52 7.61 27.85
CA ASP A 127 -29.38 8.79 27.78
C ASP A 127 -30.71 8.59 28.53
N ASP A 128 -30.98 7.38 29.02
CA ASP A 128 -32.15 7.10 29.84
C ASP A 128 -32.02 7.73 31.23
N LYS A 129 -33.03 8.49 31.64
CA LYS A 129 -33.04 9.26 32.91
C LYS A 129 -32.91 8.37 34.15
N GLN A 130 -33.39 7.12 34.09
CA GLN A 130 -33.26 6.12 35.13
C GLN A 130 -33.00 4.76 34.49
N ILE A 131 -31.75 4.31 34.58
CA ILE A 131 -31.35 2.95 34.20
C ILE A 131 -31.80 1.99 35.29
N ASP A 132 -32.35 0.85 34.88
CA ASP A 132 -32.71 -0.25 35.78
C ASP A 132 -31.54 -0.59 36.73
N PRO A 133 -31.75 -0.57 38.07
CA PRO A 133 -30.75 -0.98 39.04
C PRO A 133 -30.16 -2.38 38.79
N GLU A 134 -30.93 -3.30 38.20
CA GLU A 134 -30.46 -4.64 37.85
C GLU A 134 -29.38 -4.59 36.77
N ILE A 135 -29.54 -3.73 35.76
CA ILE A 135 -28.52 -3.53 34.70
C ILE A 135 -27.21 -3.03 35.30
N LYS A 136 -27.28 -2.09 36.26
CA LYS A 136 -26.07 -1.59 36.94
C LYS A 136 -25.34 -2.72 37.67
N SER A 137 -26.07 -3.48 38.48
CA SER A 137 -25.54 -4.63 39.24
C SER A 137 -24.92 -5.69 38.31
N ASP A 138 -25.55 -5.97 37.18
CA ASP A 138 -25.06 -6.97 36.23
C ASP A 138 -23.80 -6.54 35.48
N LEU A 139 -23.66 -5.26 35.16
CA LEU A 139 -22.45 -4.72 34.54
C LEU A 139 -21.27 -4.64 35.54
N GLU A 140 -21.55 -4.38 36.83
CA GLU A 140 -20.55 -4.43 37.91
C GLU A 140 -19.93 -5.82 38.08
N LYS A 141 -20.68 -6.90 37.82
CA LYS A 141 -20.15 -8.26 37.88
C LYS A 141 -19.20 -8.55 36.70
N ARG A 142 -19.50 -8.00 35.52
CA ARG A 142 -18.73 -8.21 34.27
C ARG A 142 -17.41 -7.44 34.26
N PHE A 143 -17.41 -6.21 34.76
CA PHE A 143 -16.22 -5.34 34.73
C PHE A 143 -15.63 -5.15 36.13
N LYS A 144 -14.31 -4.98 36.27
CA LYS A 144 -13.66 -4.90 37.61
C LYS A 144 -13.99 -3.62 38.36
N LYS A 145 -14.08 -2.53 37.61
CA LYS A 145 -14.29 -1.17 38.10
C LYS A 145 -15.16 -0.49 37.07
N ILE A 146 -16.30 0.04 37.48
CA ILE A 146 -17.16 0.83 36.59
C ILE A 146 -17.41 2.20 37.19
N ASP A 147 -17.74 3.15 36.32
CA ASP A 147 -18.25 4.45 36.70
C ASP A 147 -19.19 4.98 35.61
N TRP A 148 -20.09 5.89 35.96
CA TRP A 148 -21.19 6.32 35.09
C TRP A 148 -21.01 7.76 34.64
N MET A 149 -21.14 7.98 33.33
CA MET A 149 -21.27 9.32 32.75
C MET A 149 -22.73 9.64 32.46
N SER A 150 -23.07 10.94 32.47
CA SER A 150 -24.45 11.43 32.45
C SER A 150 -25.18 11.25 31.13
N THR A 151 -24.48 11.26 29.99
CA THR A 151 -25.06 11.05 28.65
C THR A 151 -24.09 10.25 27.80
N THR A 152 -24.60 9.55 26.78
CA THR A 152 -23.73 8.79 25.86
C THR A 152 -22.86 9.73 25.05
N LYS A 153 -23.39 10.88 24.66
CA LYS A 153 -22.65 11.92 23.95
C LYS A 153 -21.47 12.46 24.77
N THR A 154 -21.61 12.60 26.08
CA THR A 154 -20.51 12.96 26.98
C THR A 154 -19.38 11.93 26.91
N ALA A 155 -19.72 10.64 26.95
CA ALA A 155 -18.73 9.56 26.94
C ALA A 155 -18.08 9.36 25.56
N GLU A 156 -18.85 9.50 24.46
CA GLU A 156 -18.33 9.51 23.09
C GLU A 156 -17.34 10.66 22.90
N LEU A 157 -17.70 11.87 23.33
CA LEU A 157 -16.79 13.03 23.33
C LEU A 157 -15.60 12.82 24.24
N ALA A 158 -15.75 12.21 25.43
CA ALA A 158 -14.61 11.96 26.31
C ALA A 158 -13.57 11.06 25.63
N LYS A 159 -14.00 10.03 24.91
CA LYS A 159 -13.08 9.16 24.16
C LYS A 159 -12.31 9.91 23.09
N ILE A 160 -12.92 10.88 22.42
CA ILE A 160 -12.24 11.59 21.32
C ILE A 160 -11.46 12.80 21.83
N LEU A 161 -12.06 13.61 22.71
CA LEU A 161 -11.51 14.87 23.19
C LEU A 161 -10.45 14.68 24.27
N VAL A 162 -10.65 13.74 25.19
CA VAL A 162 -9.77 13.56 26.36
C VAL A 162 -8.70 12.51 26.12
N ASP A 163 -9.01 11.45 25.38
CA ASP A 163 -8.06 10.35 25.16
C ASP A 163 -7.17 10.63 23.93
N THR A 164 -7.77 10.81 22.75
CA THR A 164 -7.01 10.80 21.49
C THR A 164 -6.53 12.19 21.06
N THR A 165 -7.41 13.19 21.05
CA THR A 165 -7.05 14.53 20.54
C THR A 165 -6.28 15.38 21.54
N TYR A 166 -6.54 15.25 22.85
CA TYR A 166 -5.73 15.88 23.90
C TYR A 166 -4.26 15.49 23.78
N TYR A 167 -3.99 14.18 23.59
CA TYR A 167 -2.62 13.71 23.39
C TYR A 167 -1.98 14.29 22.12
N GLY A 168 -2.74 14.39 21.02
CA GLY A 168 -2.30 15.09 19.80
C GLY A 168 -1.96 16.56 20.03
N TRP A 169 -2.75 17.29 20.83
CA TRP A 169 -2.47 18.68 21.19
C TRP A 169 -1.21 18.85 22.04
N LEU A 170 -0.97 17.95 22.97
CA LEU A 170 0.25 17.95 23.78
C LEU A 170 1.50 17.77 22.91
N ILE A 171 1.45 16.88 21.91
CA ILE A 171 2.53 16.73 20.93
C ILE A 171 2.70 18.01 20.11
N ASN A 172 1.61 18.57 19.58
CA ASN A 172 1.66 19.82 18.83
C ASN A 172 2.22 21.00 19.63
N TYR A 173 1.98 21.06 20.93
CA TYR A 173 2.58 22.08 21.77
C TYR A 173 4.11 21.92 21.86
N ALA A 174 4.60 20.68 22.01
CA ALA A 174 6.03 20.40 21.91
C ALA A 174 6.59 20.78 20.54
N GLN A 175 5.86 20.50 19.47
CA GLN A 175 6.24 20.90 18.12
C GLN A 175 6.35 22.42 17.97
N ILE A 176 5.34 23.18 18.39
CA ILE A 176 5.35 24.65 18.34
C ILE A 176 6.53 25.23 19.12
N THR A 177 6.73 24.75 20.35
CA THR A 177 7.83 25.24 21.20
C THR A 177 9.19 24.87 20.62
N LYS A 178 9.31 23.71 19.97
CA LYS A 178 10.53 23.33 19.23
C LYS A 178 10.81 24.27 18.06
N MET A 179 9.81 24.66 17.26
CA MET A 179 10.01 25.66 16.19
C MET A 179 10.52 26.99 16.72
N ILE A 180 10.00 27.42 17.88
CA ILE A 180 10.45 28.64 18.54
C ILE A 180 11.90 28.48 19.00
N CYS A 181 12.24 27.38 19.67
CA CYS A 181 13.63 27.09 20.08
C CYS A 181 14.58 27.13 18.89
N ASP A 182 14.22 26.50 17.76
CA ASP A 182 15.05 26.46 16.55
C ASP A 182 15.26 27.85 15.95
N LYS A 183 14.19 28.66 15.90
CA LYS A 183 14.26 30.05 15.44
C LYS A 183 15.17 30.93 16.31
N GLU A 184 15.14 30.72 17.62
CA GLU A 184 15.90 31.52 18.60
C GLU A 184 17.30 30.93 18.90
N GLY A 185 17.65 29.78 18.32
CA GLY A 185 18.94 29.11 18.56
C GLY A 185 19.08 28.49 19.96
N VAL A 186 17.98 28.10 20.58
CA VAL A 186 17.90 27.56 21.95
C VAL A 186 17.81 26.03 21.92
N ASP A 187 18.49 25.33 22.84
CA ASP A 187 18.33 23.89 23.02
C ASP A 187 16.97 23.55 23.65
N PHE A 188 16.17 22.76 22.93
CA PHE A 188 14.81 22.41 23.34
C PHE A 188 14.79 21.59 24.63
N ASP A 189 15.73 20.65 24.80
CA ASP A 189 15.74 19.76 25.94
C ASP A 189 16.22 20.48 27.20
N GLU A 190 17.20 21.36 27.08
CA GLU A 190 17.66 22.28 28.11
C GLU A 190 16.54 23.21 28.57
N MET A 191 15.83 23.87 27.64
CA MET A 191 14.70 24.74 27.97
C MET A 191 13.64 24.00 28.78
N TRP A 192 13.30 22.77 28.37
CA TRP A 192 12.27 21.98 29.04
C TRP A 192 12.69 21.41 30.41
N LYS A 193 13.98 21.41 30.78
CA LYS A 193 14.40 21.09 32.17
C LYS A 193 13.72 21.98 33.20
N PHE A 194 13.34 23.19 32.81
CA PHE A 194 12.57 24.12 33.65
C PHE A 194 11.26 23.52 34.17
N ALA A 195 10.64 22.60 33.40
CA ALA A 195 9.38 21.97 33.78
C ALA A 195 9.56 20.75 34.71
N ASP A 196 10.77 20.20 34.86
CA ASP A 196 10.98 18.90 35.54
C ASP A 196 10.57 18.96 37.01
N GLU A 197 11.01 19.98 37.75
CA GLU A 197 10.64 20.15 39.16
C GLU A 197 9.15 20.51 39.32
N ILE A 198 8.61 21.31 38.41
CA ILE A 198 7.20 21.68 38.40
C ILE A 198 6.33 20.43 38.19
N HIS A 199 6.65 19.61 37.20
CA HIS A 199 5.92 18.39 36.91
C HIS A 199 6.08 17.36 38.03
N LYS A 200 7.28 17.21 38.59
CA LYS A 200 7.50 16.33 39.74
C LYS A 200 6.62 16.70 40.94
N ASN A 201 6.45 18.00 41.21
CA ASN A 201 5.70 18.47 42.36
C ASN A 201 4.19 18.62 42.11
N LEU A 202 3.77 18.92 40.87
CA LEU A 202 2.38 19.25 40.52
C LEU A 202 1.71 18.28 39.54
N ASP A 203 2.46 17.35 38.96
CA ASP A 203 2.01 16.33 37.98
C ASP A 203 1.24 16.90 36.76
N ASN A 204 1.58 18.13 36.30
CA ASN A 204 0.75 18.86 35.33
C ASN A 204 1.52 19.51 34.15
N ARG A 205 2.82 19.23 34.00
CA ARG A 205 3.65 19.72 32.88
C ARG A 205 4.46 18.56 32.28
N PRO A 206 3.79 17.50 31.79
CA PRO A 206 4.52 16.40 31.17
C PRO A 206 5.29 16.93 29.96
N LYS A 207 6.60 16.70 29.94
CA LYS A 207 7.43 17.02 28.78
C LYS A 207 7.07 16.07 27.64
N MET A 208 6.59 16.63 26.55
CA MET A 208 6.32 15.89 25.31
C MET A 208 7.48 16.06 24.35
N TYR A 209 7.70 15.03 23.53
CA TYR A 209 8.75 15.07 22.52
C TYR A 209 8.18 15.57 21.18
N PRO A 210 8.88 16.49 20.49
CA PRO A 210 8.40 17.08 19.25
C PRO A 210 8.66 16.12 18.07
N GLY A 211 7.91 15.03 18.06
CA GLY A 211 7.83 14.10 16.93
C GLY A 211 6.71 14.53 15.99
N VAL A 212 6.85 14.25 14.70
CA VAL A 212 5.70 14.26 13.79
C VAL A 212 4.71 13.21 14.28
N ILE A 213 3.44 13.57 14.39
CA ILE A 213 2.39 12.61 14.73
C ILE A 213 2.23 11.65 13.53
N GLY A 214 2.88 10.49 13.59
CA GLY A 214 2.85 9.45 12.55
C GLY A 214 3.88 8.34 12.80
N GLY A 215 3.41 7.10 12.97
CA GLY A 215 4.25 5.92 13.25
C GLY A 215 4.37 4.93 12.07
N HIS A 216 3.69 5.19 10.96
CA HIS A 216 3.56 4.25 9.84
C HIS A 216 4.17 4.88 8.58
N CYS A 217 5.48 4.72 8.39
CA CYS A 217 6.15 5.28 7.21
C CYS A 217 6.98 4.24 6.46
N LEU A 218 7.15 4.45 5.16
CA LEU A 218 7.95 3.63 4.26
C LEU A 218 9.33 4.26 4.06
N ASP A 219 10.29 3.41 3.66
CA ASP A 219 11.55 3.89 3.10
C ASP A 219 11.30 4.72 1.84
N GLY A 220 12.07 5.80 1.66
CA GLY A 220 11.89 6.71 0.51
C GLY A 220 12.01 6.02 -0.84
N ASN A 221 12.75 4.92 -0.92
CA ASN A 221 12.94 4.18 -2.17
C ASN A 221 11.78 3.21 -2.47
N GLU A 222 10.80 3.05 -1.59
CA GLU A 222 9.62 2.23 -1.90
C GLU A 222 8.81 2.85 -3.04
N ILE A 223 8.12 1.99 -3.81
CA ILE A 223 7.48 2.37 -5.06
C ILE A 223 6.02 2.71 -4.83
N LEU A 224 5.53 3.74 -5.51
CA LEU A 224 4.12 4.02 -5.78
C LEU A 224 3.86 3.86 -7.28
N PHE A 225 2.64 3.50 -7.64
CA PHE A 225 2.21 3.48 -9.04
C PHE A 225 1.18 4.59 -9.25
N ILE A 226 1.55 5.62 -10.00
CA ILE A 226 0.71 6.81 -10.17
C ILE A 226 -0.02 6.79 -11.51
N LYS A 227 -1.28 7.23 -11.49
CA LYS A 227 -2.09 7.44 -12.69
C LYS A 227 -1.57 8.61 -13.50
N THR A 228 -1.41 8.42 -14.80
CA THR A 228 -0.98 9.47 -15.75
C THR A 228 -2.09 9.77 -16.74
N GLN A 229 -1.85 10.71 -17.65
CA GLN A 229 -2.82 11.04 -18.69
C GLN A 229 -3.04 9.89 -19.68
N ILE A 230 -2.04 9.05 -19.89
CA ILE A 230 -2.07 7.98 -20.90
C ILE A 230 -2.01 6.57 -20.28
N GLY A 231 -1.78 6.45 -18.97
CA GLY A 231 -1.78 5.17 -18.28
C GLY A 231 -1.29 5.28 -16.84
N MET A 232 -0.20 4.58 -16.52
CA MET A 232 0.37 4.50 -15.18
C MET A 232 1.89 4.39 -15.23
N ARG A 233 2.58 5.01 -14.26
CA ARG A 233 4.03 4.86 -14.11
C ARG A 233 4.43 4.59 -12.66
N PRO A 234 5.44 3.73 -12.42
CA PRO A 234 6.05 3.61 -11.11
C PRO A 234 6.91 4.85 -10.79
N ILE A 235 6.93 5.24 -9.53
CA ILE A 235 7.75 6.34 -8.99
C ILE A 235 8.16 5.96 -7.55
N THR A 236 9.24 6.52 -7.04
CA THR A 236 9.55 6.36 -5.61
C THR A 236 8.62 7.22 -4.75
N ILE A 237 8.30 6.77 -3.53
CA ILE A 237 7.46 7.53 -2.61
C ILE A 237 8.14 8.85 -2.23
N SER A 238 9.46 8.87 -2.08
CA SER A 238 10.19 10.13 -1.84
C SER A 238 10.01 11.11 -2.99
N GLU A 239 10.21 10.67 -4.23
CA GLU A 239 10.01 11.54 -5.39
C GLU A 239 8.56 12.03 -5.51
N TYR A 240 7.57 11.17 -5.23
CA TYR A 240 6.15 11.55 -5.24
C TYR A 240 5.86 12.68 -4.24
N VAL A 241 6.33 12.53 -3.01
CA VAL A 241 6.11 13.47 -1.91
C VAL A 241 6.89 14.75 -2.11
N GLU A 242 8.20 14.67 -2.35
CA GLU A 242 9.10 15.83 -2.42
C GLU A 242 8.85 16.71 -3.64
N LYS A 243 8.51 16.13 -4.80
CA LYS A 243 8.15 16.91 -5.99
C LYS A 243 6.68 17.35 -5.99
N GLY A 244 5.90 16.97 -4.99
CA GLY A 244 4.53 17.43 -4.82
C GLY A 244 3.54 16.94 -5.90
N TYR A 245 3.75 15.74 -6.45
CA TYR A 245 2.86 15.15 -7.47
C TYR A 245 1.43 14.98 -6.96
N GLN A 246 0.42 15.38 -7.73
CA GLN A 246 -1.00 15.31 -7.31
C GLN A 246 -1.77 14.14 -7.93
N ASN A 247 -1.06 13.23 -8.57
CA ASN A 247 -1.65 12.10 -9.28
C ASN A 247 -2.29 11.10 -8.30
N ASP A 248 -3.43 10.54 -8.69
CA ASP A 248 -4.02 9.38 -8.02
C ASP A 248 -3.03 8.21 -8.03
N VAL A 249 -3.09 7.36 -7.01
CA VAL A 249 -2.23 6.18 -6.85
C VAL A 249 -3.01 4.90 -7.06
N LEU A 250 -2.35 3.85 -7.53
CA LEU A 250 -2.91 2.51 -7.55
C LEU A 250 -3.21 2.08 -6.10
N SER A 251 -4.43 1.64 -5.88
CA SER A 251 -4.96 1.23 -4.58
C SER A 251 -5.91 0.03 -4.77
N TYR A 252 -6.53 -0.40 -3.69
CA TYR A 252 -7.45 -1.53 -3.65
C TYR A 252 -8.64 -1.17 -2.78
N ASP A 253 -9.84 -1.32 -3.34
CA ASP A 253 -11.10 -1.14 -2.62
C ASP A 253 -11.44 -2.46 -1.90
N PRO A 254 -11.35 -2.51 -0.55
CA PRO A 254 -11.56 -3.76 0.19
C PRO A 254 -13.03 -4.21 0.18
N ILE A 255 -13.97 -3.29 -0.06
CA ILE A 255 -15.41 -3.58 -0.12
C ILE A 255 -15.75 -4.18 -1.49
N LYS A 256 -15.35 -3.48 -2.57
CA LYS A 256 -15.60 -3.95 -3.95
C LYS A 256 -14.67 -5.07 -4.37
N LYS A 257 -13.61 -5.33 -3.59
CA LYS A 257 -12.56 -6.31 -3.87
C LYS A 257 -12.02 -6.12 -5.28
N LYS A 258 -11.44 -4.95 -5.55
CA LYS A 258 -10.82 -4.67 -6.85
C LYS A 258 -9.80 -3.55 -6.75
N SER A 259 -8.84 -3.57 -7.66
CA SER A 259 -7.89 -2.48 -7.78
C SER A 259 -8.57 -1.20 -8.32
N ILE A 260 -8.21 -0.05 -7.77
CA ILE A 260 -8.72 1.28 -8.13
C ILE A 260 -7.58 2.28 -8.26
N PHE A 261 -7.83 3.41 -8.91
CA PHE A 261 -7.03 4.60 -8.70
C PHE A 261 -7.69 5.44 -7.61
N ASP A 262 -6.93 5.71 -6.55
CA ASP A 262 -7.42 6.41 -5.38
C ASP A 262 -6.70 7.73 -5.20
N LYS A 263 -7.45 8.73 -4.74
CA LYS A 263 -6.95 10.10 -4.59
C LYS A 263 -6.09 10.17 -3.34
N VAL A 264 -4.90 10.76 -3.46
CA VAL A 264 -4.05 11.06 -2.31
C VAL A 264 -4.54 12.34 -1.63
N ILE A 265 -4.95 12.21 -0.37
CA ILE A 265 -5.43 13.30 0.48
C ILE A 265 -4.25 14.01 1.14
N THR A 266 -3.30 13.24 1.67
CA THR A 266 -2.21 13.77 2.49
C THR A 266 -0.89 13.08 2.15
N LYS A 267 0.22 13.80 2.33
CA LYS A 267 1.59 13.32 2.10
C LYS A 267 2.45 13.72 3.27
N TRP A 268 3.33 12.83 3.68
CA TRP A 268 4.16 12.98 4.88
C TRP A 268 5.61 12.71 4.55
N LYS A 269 6.51 13.53 5.11
CA LYS A 269 7.96 13.32 5.13
C LYS A 269 8.47 13.69 6.51
N ARG A 270 9.25 12.82 7.14
CA ARG A 270 9.93 13.14 8.39
C ARG A 270 11.29 12.46 8.49
N GLN A 271 12.20 13.11 9.17
CA GLN A 271 13.39 12.46 9.72
C GLN A 271 12.97 11.45 10.77
N PHE A 272 13.47 10.22 10.65
CA PHE A 272 13.21 9.12 11.57
C PHE A 272 14.53 8.53 12.04
N SER A 273 14.66 8.42 13.36
CA SER A 273 15.73 7.70 14.03
C SER A 273 15.09 6.54 14.78
N GLY A 274 15.41 5.32 14.37
CA GLY A 274 14.90 4.14 15.03
C GLY A 274 14.89 2.90 14.14
N LYS A 275 14.11 1.92 14.58
CA LYS A 275 14.10 0.59 13.99
C LYS A 275 13.32 0.55 12.67
N MET A 276 14.03 0.27 11.59
CA MET A 276 13.47 -0.08 10.29
C MET A 276 13.36 -1.60 10.15
N ILE A 277 12.33 -2.06 9.43
CA ILE A 277 12.06 -3.46 9.14
C ILE A 277 12.00 -3.66 7.63
N SER A 278 12.86 -4.53 7.11
CA SER A 278 12.75 -5.04 5.74
C SER A 278 12.12 -6.43 5.76
N LEU A 279 10.92 -6.54 5.18
CA LEU A 279 10.15 -7.78 5.08
C LEU A 279 10.28 -8.36 3.67
N THR A 280 10.77 -9.59 3.55
CA THR A 280 10.95 -10.32 2.30
C THR A 280 9.99 -11.50 2.19
N THR A 281 9.38 -11.71 1.02
CA THR A 281 8.49 -12.84 0.75
C THR A 281 9.16 -13.99 -0.01
N ARG A 282 8.46 -15.12 -0.21
CA ARG A 282 8.94 -16.31 -0.96
C ARG A 282 9.36 -16.03 -2.39
N THR A 283 8.89 -14.93 -2.97
CA THR A 283 9.28 -14.46 -4.30
C THR A 283 10.33 -13.36 -4.23
N ASN A 284 11.04 -13.25 -3.10
CA ASN A 284 12.05 -12.24 -2.79
C ASN A 284 11.60 -10.78 -2.96
N ARG A 285 10.28 -10.53 -2.99
CA ARG A 285 9.74 -9.17 -2.97
C ARG A 285 9.94 -8.61 -1.57
N SER A 286 10.63 -7.49 -1.46
CA SER A 286 10.91 -6.85 -0.18
C SER A 286 10.22 -5.50 -0.07
N ILE A 287 9.91 -5.08 1.15
CA ILE A 287 9.50 -3.71 1.49
C ILE A 287 10.18 -3.32 2.80
N THR A 288 10.59 -2.07 2.90
CA THR A 288 11.24 -1.50 4.08
C THR A 288 10.37 -0.42 4.68
N THR A 289 10.15 -0.50 5.99
CA THR A 289 9.20 0.35 6.70
C THR A 289 9.61 0.55 8.15
N THR A 290 9.04 1.53 8.84
CA THR A 290 9.17 1.68 10.29
C THR A 290 8.61 0.45 11.01
N ASP A 291 9.15 0.11 12.16
CA ASP A 291 8.73 -1.09 12.91
C ASP A 291 7.25 -1.10 13.33
N GLU A 292 6.66 0.09 13.49
CA GLU A 292 5.26 0.27 13.82
C GLU A 292 4.33 0.38 12.61
N HIS A 293 4.82 0.30 11.36
CA HIS A 293 3.93 0.41 10.20
C HIS A 293 2.88 -0.71 10.15
N VAL A 294 1.63 -0.35 9.86
CA VAL A 294 0.53 -1.32 9.71
C VAL A 294 0.66 -2.05 8.37
N MET A 295 0.80 -3.37 8.43
CA MET A 295 0.89 -4.27 7.29
C MET A 295 -0.39 -5.08 7.17
N ILE A 296 -0.88 -5.24 5.94
CA ILE A 296 -2.01 -6.15 5.67
C ILE A 296 -1.49 -7.58 5.55
N VAL A 297 -2.14 -8.52 6.21
CA VAL A 297 -1.77 -9.94 6.27
C VAL A 297 -3.00 -10.84 6.19
N SER A 298 -2.77 -12.14 5.97
CA SER A 298 -3.79 -13.21 5.97
C SER A 298 -4.85 -13.08 4.88
N ASP A 299 -5.63 -14.15 4.69
CA ASP A 299 -6.67 -14.22 3.66
C ASP A 299 -7.87 -13.30 3.98
N SER A 300 -8.03 -12.93 5.25
CA SER A 300 -9.06 -11.98 5.69
C SER A 300 -8.60 -10.52 5.67
N LEU A 301 -7.42 -10.22 5.13
CA LEU A 301 -6.82 -8.87 5.10
C LEU A 301 -6.78 -8.22 6.48
N SER A 302 -6.34 -8.98 7.48
CA SER A 302 -6.13 -8.45 8.84
C SER A 302 -4.88 -7.58 8.92
N GLU A 303 -4.79 -6.76 9.95
CA GLU A 303 -3.68 -5.84 10.17
C GLU A 303 -2.70 -6.40 11.20
N LYS A 304 -1.40 -6.15 10.99
CA LYS A 304 -0.33 -6.37 11.97
C LYS A 304 0.69 -5.25 11.86
N LEU A 305 1.34 -4.90 12.97
CA LEU A 305 2.52 -4.02 12.89
C LEU A 305 3.66 -4.77 12.21
N ALA A 306 4.52 -4.05 11.48
CA ALA A 306 5.67 -4.63 10.78
C ALA A 306 6.57 -5.45 11.72
N LYS A 307 6.72 -5.02 12.99
CA LYS A 307 7.48 -5.73 14.03
C LYS A 307 6.88 -7.06 14.47
N ASP A 308 5.58 -7.24 14.26
CA ASP A 308 4.83 -8.42 14.67
C ASP A 308 4.65 -9.43 13.53
N ILE A 309 5.15 -9.11 12.33
CA ILE A 309 5.15 -10.03 11.19
C ILE A 309 6.11 -11.19 11.43
N LYS A 310 5.61 -12.40 11.23
CA LYS A 310 6.36 -13.65 11.38
C LYS A 310 6.65 -14.29 10.03
N VAL A 311 7.64 -15.17 10.02
CA VAL A 311 7.86 -16.08 8.88
C VAL A 311 6.58 -16.88 8.62
N ASP A 312 6.29 -17.10 7.35
CA ASP A 312 5.08 -17.74 6.81
C ASP A 312 3.76 -16.97 6.96
N ASP A 313 3.76 -15.73 7.48
CA ASP A 313 2.60 -14.83 7.33
C ASP A 313 2.32 -14.55 5.85
N ASN A 314 1.06 -14.67 5.41
CA ASN A 314 0.64 -14.40 4.04
C ASN A 314 0.47 -12.90 3.83
N ILE A 315 1.18 -12.33 2.86
CA ILE A 315 1.08 -10.91 2.48
C ILE A 315 0.32 -10.81 1.14
N PRO A 316 -0.67 -9.91 1.02
CA PRO A 316 -1.44 -9.70 -0.20
C PRO A 316 -0.70 -8.82 -1.23
N PHE A 317 -0.77 -9.25 -2.48
CA PHE A 317 -0.28 -8.53 -3.66
C PHE A 317 -1.38 -8.48 -4.71
N VAL A 318 -1.56 -7.34 -5.39
CA VAL A 318 -2.60 -7.20 -6.42
C VAL A 318 -2.36 -8.12 -7.61
N ALA A 319 -3.43 -8.73 -8.11
CA ALA A 319 -3.44 -9.58 -9.30
C ALA A 319 -4.19 -8.92 -10.47
N ASP A 320 -5.05 -7.95 -10.19
CA ASP A 320 -5.79 -7.16 -11.17
C ASP A 320 -5.26 -5.71 -11.25
N LEU A 321 -5.76 -4.96 -12.22
CA LEU A 321 -5.50 -3.54 -12.39
C LEU A 321 -6.84 -2.83 -12.64
N PRO A 322 -6.98 -1.54 -12.27
CA PRO A 322 -8.19 -0.79 -12.53
C PRO A 322 -8.46 -0.69 -14.03
N ASN A 323 -9.74 -0.62 -14.40
CA ASN A 323 -10.12 -0.32 -15.77
C ASN A 323 -9.77 1.14 -16.10
N MET A 324 -9.14 1.34 -17.25
CA MET A 324 -8.81 2.66 -17.78
C MET A 324 -8.87 2.61 -19.31
N ASP A 325 -9.57 3.57 -19.91
CA ASP A 325 -9.62 3.68 -21.36
C ASP A 325 -8.27 4.13 -21.90
N THR A 326 -7.66 3.31 -22.75
CA THR A 326 -6.44 3.66 -23.46
C THR A 326 -6.76 4.30 -24.80
N LYS A 327 -5.97 5.29 -25.20
CA LYS A 327 -5.99 5.83 -26.57
C LYS A 327 -5.81 4.69 -27.58
N GLN A 328 -6.52 4.73 -28.69
CA GLN A 328 -6.31 3.78 -29.79
C GLN A 328 -5.17 4.21 -30.71
N SER A 329 -4.88 5.52 -30.77
CA SER A 329 -3.79 6.09 -31.56
C SER A 329 -3.28 7.39 -30.94
N PHE A 330 -2.09 7.80 -31.38
CA PHE A 330 -1.49 9.10 -31.10
C PHE A 330 -1.41 9.88 -32.41
N ASN A 331 -1.95 11.10 -32.44
CA ASN A 331 -1.94 11.98 -33.62
C ASN A 331 -0.90 13.08 -33.44
N PHE A 332 -0.19 13.40 -34.51
CA PHE A 332 0.97 14.31 -34.50
C PHE A 332 0.75 15.46 -35.50
N GLU A 333 -0.23 16.31 -35.22
CA GLU A 333 -0.39 17.55 -35.97
C GLU A 333 0.61 18.61 -35.47
N SER A 334 1.49 19.08 -36.35
CA SER A 334 2.38 20.21 -36.07
C SER A 334 2.55 21.08 -37.30
N THR A 335 2.55 22.40 -37.16
CA THR A 335 2.84 23.34 -38.24
C THR A 335 4.34 23.52 -38.47
N ASN A 336 5.18 23.02 -37.58
CA ASN A 336 6.63 23.17 -37.67
C ASN A 336 7.28 21.96 -38.35
N TRP A 337 7.79 22.17 -39.56
CA TRP A 337 8.37 21.11 -40.40
C TRP A 337 9.52 20.36 -39.74
N ARG A 338 10.29 20.99 -38.82
CA ARG A 338 11.37 20.31 -38.08
C ARG A 338 10.85 19.19 -37.18
N PHE A 339 9.60 19.30 -36.73
CA PHE A 339 8.91 18.29 -35.93
C PHE A 339 8.07 17.32 -36.78
N ARG A 340 8.03 17.49 -38.11
CA ARG A 340 7.45 16.50 -39.05
C ARG A 340 8.49 15.59 -39.68
N HIS A 341 9.77 15.95 -39.65
CA HIS A 341 10.79 15.18 -40.36
C HIS A 341 10.83 13.74 -39.86
N ASN A 342 10.55 12.80 -40.76
CA ASN A 342 10.56 11.36 -40.51
C ASN A 342 9.67 10.95 -39.33
N MET A 343 8.41 11.43 -39.32
CA MET A 343 7.38 11.11 -38.35
C MET A 343 6.05 10.94 -39.07
N PRO A 344 5.31 9.84 -38.87
CA PRO A 344 3.97 9.68 -39.46
C PRO A 344 2.96 10.64 -38.83
N GLU A 345 1.84 10.88 -39.52
CA GLU A 345 0.76 11.75 -39.02
C GLU A 345 0.07 11.19 -37.78
N SER A 346 0.01 9.86 -37.67
CA SER A 346 -0.48 9.17 -36.48
C SER A 346 0.20 7.82 -36.27
N ILE A 347 0.19 7.33 -35.04
CA ILE A 347 0.64 5.99 -34.68
C ILE A 347 -0.48 5.30 -33.90
N SER A 348 -1.05 4.25 -34.47
CA SER A 348 -2.01 3.38 -33.81
C SER A 348 -1.33 2.46 -32.79
N ILE A 349 -1.99 2.22 -31.66
CA ILE A 349 -1.53 1.24 -30.68
C ILE A 349 -1.90 -0.16 -31.19
N THR A 350 -0.94 -0.80 -31.86
CA THR A 350 -1.09 -2.15 -32.40
C THR A 350 -0.24 -3.18 -31.62
N PRO A 351 -0.51 -4.49 -31.75
CA PRO A 351 0.36 -5.52 -31.20
C PRO A 351 1.81 -5.38 -31.67
N GLU A 352 2.03 -5.01 -32.94
CA GLU A 352 3.36 -4.76 -33.51
C GLU A 352 4.06 -3.55 -32.90
N PHE A 353 3.33 -2.45 -32.71
CA PHE A 353 3.86 -1.26 -32.04
C PHE A 353 4.23 -1.55 -30.58
N CYS A 354 3.41 -2.31 -29.85
CA CYS A 354 3.73 -2.77 -28.51
C CYS A 354 5.00 -3.64 -28.48
N ARG A 355 5.18 -4.52 -29.49
CA ARG A 355 6.41 -5.31 -29.65
C ARG A 355 7.64 -4.43 -29.89
N LEU A 356 7.53 -3.40 -30.74
CA LEU A 356 8.59 -2.42 -30.97
C LEU A 356 8.98 -1.68 -29.68
N LEU A 357 8.00 -1.29 -28.86
CA LEU A 357 8.26 -0.68 -27.56
C LEU A 357 8.95 -1.66 -26.60
N GLY A 358 8.60 -2.94 -26.65
CA GLY A 358 9.32 -4.00 -25.94
C GLY A 358 10.81 -4.02 -26.30
N TYR A 359 11.14 -4.04 -27.61
CA TYR A 359 12.52 -3.93 -28.08
C TYR A 359 13.17 -2.59 -27.70
N TYR A 360 12.42 -1.50 -27.66
CA TYR A 360 12.97 -0.20 -27.26
C TYR A 360 13.36 -0.19 -25.79
N VAL A 361 12.55 -0.80 -24.92
CA VAL A 361 12.78 -0.83 -23.49
C VAL A 361 13.98 -1.71 -23.13
N SER A 362 14.21 -2.81 -23.87
CA SER A 362 15.40 -3.67 -23.70
C SER A 362 16.64 -3.14 -24.43
N GLU A 363 16.56 -2.97 -25.75
CA GLU A 363 17.73 -2.71 -26.63
C GLU A 363 17.80 -1.28 -27.18
N GLY A 364 16.79 -0.46 -26.88
CA GLY A 364 16.65 0.89 -27.41
C GLY A 364 17.36 1.96 -26.59
N SER A 365 17.90 2.96 -27.26
CA SER A 365 18.40 4.19 -26.63
C SER A 365 18.06 5.41 -27.48
N VAL A 366 18.07 6.59 -26.87
CA VAL A 366 17.97 7.86 -27.59
C VAL A 366 19.27 8.63 -27.39
N SER A 367 19.92 8.96 -28.51
CA SER A 367 21.17 9.74 -28.52
C SER A 367 20.97 11.07 -29.22
N ASN A 368 21.54 12.14 -28.67
CA ASN A 368 21.70 13.40 -29.39
C ASN A 368 22.89 13.30 -30.36
N TYR A 369 22.66 13.55 -31.65
CA TYR A 369 23.70 13.50 -32.69
C TYR A 369 24.13 14.90 -33.17
N GLY A 370 23.89 15.94 -32.37
CA GLY A 370 24.29 17.33 -32.60
C GLY A 370 23.28 18.17 -33.39
N LYS A 371 22.46 17.56 -34.25
CA LYS A 371 21.39 18.23 -35.01
C LYS A 371 19.96 17.80 -34.59
N GLY A 372 19.85 16.95 -33.58
CA GLY A 372 18.58 16.36 -33.14
C GLY A 372 18.78 15.06 -32.35
N TYR A 373 17.67 14.35 -32.14
CA TYR A 373 17.65 13.06 -31.44
C TYR A 373 17.40 11.91 -32.39
N SER A 374 18.02 10.77 -32.12
CA SER A 374 17.79 9.53 -32.86
C SER A 374 17.56 8.36 -31.91
N THR A 375 16.50 7.59 -32.16
CA THR A 375 16.28 6.28 -31.57
C THR A 375 17.21 5.27 -32.20
N ARG A 376 17.84 4.42 -31.40
CA ARG A 376 18.71 3.33 -31.86
C ARG A 376 18.41 2.05 -31.09
N PHE A 377 18.10 0.98 -31.81
CA PHE A 377 18.03 -0.38 -31.30
C PHE A 377 19.36 -1.08 -31.55
N SER A 378 19.91 -1.76 -30.56
CA SER A 378 21.23 -2.40 -30.66
C SER A 378 21.08 -3.90 -30.47
N PHE A 379 21.42 -4.69 -31.48
CA PHE A 379 21.32 -6.15 -31.42
C PHE A 379 22.68 -6.78 -31.66
N ASN A 380 22.87 -8.02 -31.22
CA ASN A 380 23.98 -8.82 -31.73
C ASN A 380 23.77 -9.03 -33.24
N LYS A 381 24.85 -8.98 -34.04
CA LYS A 381 24.78 -9.15 -35.50
C LYS A 381 24.11 -10.45 -35.95
N ASN A 382 24.11 -11.48 -35.10
CA ASN A 382 23.52 -12.79 -35.40
C ASN A 382 22.01 -12.85 -35.08
N GLU A 383 21.44 -11.84 -34.43
CA GLU A 383 20.01 -11.76 -34.08
C GLU A 383 19.17 -11.26 -35.27
N ILE A 384 19.43 -11.83 -36.46
CA ILE A 384 18.88 -11.42 -37.75
C ILE A 384 17.34 -11.39 -37.71
N LYS A 385 16.73 -12.32 -36.98
CA LYS A 385 15.27 -12.39 -36.81
C LYS A 385 14.70 -11.14 -36.12
N TYR A 386 15.36 -10.65 -35.07
CA TYR A 386 14.89 -9.49 -34.30
C TYR A 386 15.17 -8.19 -35.03
N ILE A 387 16.34 -8.09 -35.67
CA ILE A 387 16.68 -6.97 -36.57
C ILE A 387 15.61 -6.86 -37.68
N SER A 388 15.30 -7.96 -38.35
CA SER A 388 14.29 -7.98 -39.42
C SER A 388 12.88 -7.63 -38.93
N ASP A 389 12.49 -8.10 -37.73
CA ASP A 389 11.19 -7.77 -37.12
C ASP A 389 11.09 -6.27 -36.81
N VAL A 390 12.12 -5.66 -36.22
CA VAL A 390 12.16 -4.20 -35.98
C VAL A 390 12.06 -3.43 -37.29
N CYS A 391 12.83 -3.80 -38.31
CA CYS A 391 12.77 -3.14 -39.63
C CYS A 391 11.36 -3.17 -40.24
N LYS A 392 10.70 -4.34 -40.24
CA LYS A 392 9.33 -4.47 -40.75
C LYS A 392 8.33 -3.60 -39.99
N ILE A 393 8.44 -3.54 -38.66
CA ILE A 393 7.54 -2.69 -37.87
C ILE A 393 7.80 -1.21 -38.19
N LEU A 394 9.06 -0.79 -38.36
CA LEU A 394 9.38 0.59 -38.75
C LEU A 394 8.86 0.93 -40.15
N GLU A 395 8.90 -0.01 -41.09
CA GLU A 395 8.29 0.15 -42.43
C GLU A 395 6.77 0.31 -42.35
N HIS A 396 6.09 -0.52 -41.55
CA HIS A 396 4.65 -0.40 -41.32
C HIS A 396 4.25 0.92 -40.64
N LEU A 397 5.14 1.50 -39.84
CA LEU A 397 4.96 2.81 -39.21
C LEU A 397 5.37 3.97 -40.13
N GLU A 398 5.79 3.70 -41.37
CA GLU A 398 6.26 4.68 -42.34
C GLU A 398 7.47 5.50 -41.85
N LEU A 399 8.31 4.90 -41.00
CA LEU A 399 9.52 5.51 -40.46
C LEU A 399 10.73 5.09 -41.28
N ASN A 400 11.45 6.07 -41.82
CA ASN A 400 12.75 5.83 -42.43
C ASN A 400 13.77 5.47 -41.34
N TYR A 401 14.50 4.38 -41.58
CA TYR A 401 15.54 3.89 -40.69
C TYR A 401 16.84 3.61 -41.46
N TYR A 402 17.93 3.45 -40.72
CA TYR A 402 19.21 3.01 -41.25
C TYR A 402 19.71 1.81 -40.46
N ILE A 403 20.48 0.94 -41.10
CA ILE A 403 21.16 -0.18 -40.47
C ILE A 403 22.66 0.07 -40.55
N THR A 404 23.36 -0.07 -39.42
CA THR A 404 24.82 -0.03 -39.38
C THR A 404 25.34 -1.16 -38.51
N THR A 405 26.27 -1.95 -39.03
CA THR A 405 26.92 -3.02 -38.26
C THR A 405 28.35 -2.62 -37.96
N GLN A 406 28.72 -2.65 -36.68
CA GLN A 406 30.08 -2.42 -36.21
C GLN A 406 30.49 -3.58 -35.29
N LYS A 407 31.59 -4.26 -35.65
CA LYS A 407 32.07 -5.46 -34.94
C LYS A 407 30.99 -6.54 -34.82
N ASN A 408 30.45 -6.74 -33.60
CA ASN A 408 29.45 -7.75 -33.27
C ASN A 408 28.07 -7.17 -32.99
N VAL A 409 27.88 -5.86 -33.18
CA VAL A 409 26.62 -5.16 -32.92
C VAL A 409 26.05 -4.62 -34.22
N THR A 410 24.78 -4.85 -34.46
CA THR A 410 23.99 -4.23 -35.53
C THR A 410 23.03 -3.22 -34.89
N HIS A 411 23.14 -1.98 -35.34
CA HIS A 411 22.24 -0.90 -34.95
C HIS A 411 21.18 -0.66 -36.01
N VAL A 412 19.91 -0.67 -35.60
CA VAL A 412 18.79 -0.15 -36.38
C VAL A 412 18.43 1.22 -35.82
N GLY A 413 18.61 2.28 -36.59
CA GLY A 413 18.45 3.65 -36.13
C GLY A 413 17.38 4.42 -36.87
N VAL A 414 16.60 5.22 -36.15
CA VAL A 414 15.59 6.14 -36.70
C VAL A 414 16.05 7.57 -36.42
N LYS A 415 16.41 8.31 -37.48
CA LYS A 415 16.76 9.74 -37.37
C LYS A 415 15.48 10.56 -37.40
N SER A 416 14.86 10.72 -36.24
CA SER A 416 13.64 11.49 -36.08
C SER A 416 13.56 12.00 -34.65
N THR A 417 13.81 13.30 -34.47
CA THR A 417 13.63 13.98 -33.18
C THR A 417 12.21 13.78 -32.63
N PRO A 418 11.12 14.06 -33.38
CA PRO A 418 9.77 13.87 -32.85
C PRO A 418 9.49 12.42 -32.44
N PHE A 419 9.87 11.42 -33.24
CA PHE A 419 9.69 10.02 -32.87
C PHE A 419 10.50 9.64 -31.62
N SER A 420 11.74 10.12 -31.53
CA SER A 420 12.62 9.83 -30.39
C SER A 420 12.06 10.40 -29.08
N LEU A 421 11.56 11.64 -29.10
CA LEU A 421 10.93 12.27 -27.94
C LEU A 421 9.57 11.66 -27.64
N PHE A 422 8.81 11.27 -28.67
CA PHE A 422 7.54 10.56 -28.49
C PHE A 422 7.75 9.25 -27.73
N VAL A 423 8.66 8.39 -28.18
CA VAL A 423 8.92 7.09 -27.53
C VAL A 423 9.53 7.27 -26.14
N ALA A 424 10.53 8.14 -25.99
CA ALA A 424 11.26 8.25 -24.72
C ALA A 424 10.50 9.06 -23.66
N ASP A 425 9.90 10.19 -24.05
CA ASP A 425 9.38 11.18 -23.11
C ASP A 425 7.85 11.18 -23.10
N THR A 426 7.17 11.21 -24.26
CA THR A 426 5.70 11.22 -24.30
C THR A 426 5.09 9.90 -23.85
N LEU A 427 5.66 8.76 -24.27
CA LEU A 427 5.23 7.45 -23.79
C LEU A 427 5.86 7.08 -22.44
N GLY A 428 6.88 7.82 -22.00
CA GLY A 428 7.53 7.61 -20.71
C GLY A 428 8.54 6.47 -20.66
N CYS A 429 9.01 5.94 -21.80
CA CYS A 429 9.92 4.79 -21.81
C CYS A 429 11.35 5.10 -21.32
N GLY A 430 11.74 6.38 -21.25
CA GLY A 430 13.08 6.81 -20.85
C GLY A 430 14.16 6.60 -21.91
N ARG A 431 15.24 7.39 -21.83
CA ARG A 431 16.26 7.51 -22.89
C ARG A 431 17.44 6.54 -22.76
N GLU A 432 17.86 6.25 -21.54
CA GLU A 432 19.04 5.43 -21.20
C GLU A 432 18.68 4.28 -20.25
N SER A 433 19.58 3.30 -20.11
CA SER A 433 19.32 2.04 -19.38
C SER A 433 18.93 2.24 -17.90
N ASN A 434 19.47 3.26 -17.24
CA ASN A 434 19.17 3.59 -15.83
C ASN A 434 17.84 4.33 -15.65
N SER A 435 17.38 5.03 -16.70
CA SER A 435 16.15 5.81 -16.71
C SER A 435 15.01 5.10 -17.45
N LYS A 436 15.23 3.88 -17.95
CA LYS A 436 14.18 3.13 -18.66
C LYS A 436 12.98 2.92 -17.75
N CYS A 437 11.80 2.97 -18.36
CA CYS A 437 10.52 2.66 -17.76
C CYS A 437 9.63 1.98 -18.81
N LEU A 438 8.54 1.38 -18.37
CA LEU A 438 7.51 0.90 -19.29
C LEU A 438 6.78 2.07 -19.94
N PRO A 439 6.31 1.92 -21.19
CA PRO A 439 5.36 2.87 -21.77
C PRO A 439 4.11 2.92 -20.91
N GLU A 440 3.70 4.12 -20.49
CA GLU A 440 2.72 4.29 -19.41
C GLU A 440 1.37 3.60 -19.70
N PHE A 441 0.95 3.58 -20.96
CA PHE A 441 -0.33 2.99 -21.38
C PHE A 441 -0.36 1.45 -21.35
N ILE A 442 0.80 0.77 -21.28
CA ILE A 442 0.89 -0.69 -21.48
C ILE A 442 0.15 -1.50 -20.42
N PHE A 443 -0.06 -0.93 -19.24
CA PHE A 443 -0.80 -1.57 -18.16
C PHE A 443 -2.27 -1.81 -18.50
N PHE A 444 -2.83 -1.05 -19.46
CA PHE A 444 -4.27 -1.00 -19.72
C PHE A 444 -4.67 -1.43 -21.14
N VAL A 445 -3.71 -1.86 -21.97
CA VAL A 445 -4.03 -2.45 -23.29
C VAL A 445 -4.49 -3.91 -23.15
N SER A 446 -4.98 -4.47 -24.27
CA SER A 446 -5.41 -5.86 -24.33
C SER A 446 -4.30 -6.83 -23.92
N ARG A 447 -4.69 -8.03 -23.47
CA ARG A 447 -3.74 -9.09 -23.12
C ARG A 447 -2.77 -9.39 -24.27
N GLU A 448 -3.26 -9.45 -25.50
CA GLU A 448 -2.43 -9.69 -26.69
C GLU A 448 -1.35 -8.60 -26.85
N MET A 449 -1.71 -7.33 -26.68
CA MET A 449 -0.76 -6.22 -26.78
C MET A 449 0.28 -6.24 -25.66
N LYS A 450 -0.13 -6.57 -24.42
CA LYS A 450 0.80 -6.80 -23.30
C LYS A 450 1.78 -7.94 -23.62
N GLU A 451 1.28 -9.05 -24.16
CA GLU A 451 2.09 -10.20 -24.54
C GLU A 451 3.09 -9.84 -25.66
N GLN A 452 2.69 -9.02 -26.64
CA GLN A 452 3.63 -8.54 -27.66
C GLN A 452 4.72 -7.62 -27.09
N PHE A 453 4.38 -6.72 -26.17
CA PHE A 453 5.38 -5.93 -25.46
C PHE A 453 6.36 -6.82 -24.68
N VAL A 454 5.84 -7.77 -23.90
CA VAL A 454 6.66 -8.77 -23.18
C VAL A 454 7.53 -9.56 -24.15
N SER A 455 7.00 -9.96 -25.31
CA SER A 455 7.77 -10.64 -26.36
C SER A 455 8.97 -9.81 -26.83
N GLY A 456 8.76 -8.52 -27.14
CA GLY A 456 9.86 -7.63 -27.55
C GLY A 456 10.91 -7.45 -26.44
N TYR A 457 10.46 -7.28 -25.20
CA TYR A 457 11.37 -7.11 -24.06
C TYR A 457 12.23 -8.36 -23.82
N PHE A 458 11.61 -9.55 -23.73
CA PHE A 458 12.30 -10.82 -23.50
C PHE A 458 13.14 -11.30 -24.68
N ARG A 459 12.92 -10.80 -25.90
CA ARG A 459 13.81 -11.06 -27.04
C ARG A 459 15.12 -10.27 -26.98
N GLY A 460 15.13 -9.14 -26.28
CA GLY A 460 16.36 -8.38 -26.01
C GLY A 460 17.03 -8.82 -24.70
N ASP A 461 16.36 -8.55 -23.57
CA ASP A 461 16.94 -8.76 -22.23
C ASP A 461 16.64 -10.13 -21.60
N GLY A 462 15.85 -10.98 -22.28
CA GLY A 462 15.40 -12.24 -21.73
C GLY A 462 16.39 -13.38 -21.93
N SER A 463 16.59 -14.18 -20.88
CA SER A 463 17.41 -15.39 -20.90
C SER A 463 16.55 -16.62 -20.57
N PHE A 464 16.43 -17.52 -21.55
CA PHE A 464 15.72 -18.80 -21.43
C PHE A 464 16.73 -19.94 -21.32
N MET A 465 16.72 -20.65 -20.19
CA MET A 465 17.65 -21.73 -19.88
C MET A 465 16.88 -23.04 -19.66
N PRO A 466 16.58 -23.82 -20.73
CA PRO A 466 15.79 -25.06 -20.63
C PRO A 466 16.39 -26.09 -19.67
N SER A 467 17.71 -26.24 -19.67
CA SER A 467 18.44 -27.17 -18.80
C SER A 467 18.23 -26.87 -17.32
N LEU A 468 18.03 -25.59 -16.97
CA LEU A 468 17.71 -25.15 -15.61
C LEU A 468 16.21 -24.96 -15.38
N GLY A 469 15.39 -25.02 -16.43
CA GLY A 469 13.98 -24.69 -16.40
C GLY A 469 13.72 -23.26 -15.93
N LEU A 470 14.60 -22.32 -16.30
CA LEU A 470 14.65 -20.97 -15.77
C LEU A 470 14.46 -19.96 -16.90
N VAL A 471 13.58 -18.99 -16.68
CA VAL A 471 13.47 -17.78 -17.48
C VAL A 471 13.79 -16.58 -16.59
N GLN A 472 14.60 -15.65 -17.09
CA GLN A 472 14.92 -14.42 -16.38
C GLN A 472 15.07 -13.23 -17.31
N ALA A 473 14.87 -12.02 -16.78
CA ALA A 473 15.21 -10.77 -17.46
C ALA A 473 15.73 -9.76 -16.44
N GLY A 474 16.79 -9.03 -16.79
CA GLY A 474 17.50 -8.12 -15.90
C GLY A 474 17.44 -6.67 -16.36
N THR A 475 17.49 -5.74 -15.41
CA THR A 475 17.64 -4.31 -15.70
C THR A 475 18.36 -3.58 -14.55
N VAL A 476 19.05 -2.49 -14.87
CA VAL A 476 19.65 -1.57 -13.89
C VAL A 476 18.68 -0.48 -13.44
N SER A 477 17.52 -0.33 -14.09
CA SER A 477 16.50 0.63 -13.70
C SER A 477 15.55 0.03 -12.66
N LYS A 478 15.55 0.61 -11.46
CA LYS A 478 14.62 0.23 -10.37
C LYS A 478 13.15 0.46 -10.77
N ILE A 479 12.89 1.53 -11.52
CA ILE A 479 11.54 1.89 -11.99
C ILE A 479 11.07 0.88 -13.05
N LEU A 480 11.94 0.50 -13.99
CA LEU A 480 11.61 -0.50 -15.00
C LEU A 480 11.30 -1.86 -14.35
N VAL A 481 12.14 -2.35 -13.43
CA VAL A 481 11.86 -3.65 -12.80
C VAL A 481 10.58 -3.63 -11.99
N ALA A 482 10.26 -2.53 -11.30
CA ALA A 482 9.01 -2.40 -10.56
C ALA A 482 7.78 -2.40 -11.47
N GLY A 483 7.86 -1.68 -12.60
CA GLY A 483 6.80 -1.67 -13.61
C GLY A 483 6.62 -3.04 -14.27
N LEU A 484 7.73 -3.69 -14.66
CA LEU A 484 7.72 -5.00 -15.28
C LEU A 484 7.20 -6.09 -14.32
N ASP A 485 7.58 -6.03 -13.05
CA ASP A 485 7.08 -6.95 -12.03
C ASP A 485 5.57 -6.84 -11.88
N LEU A 486 5.02 -5.62 -11.78
CA LEU A 486 3.58 -5.41 -11.68
C LEU A 486 2.84 -5.81 -12.98
N LEU A 487 3.41 -5.49 -14.16
CA LEU A 487 2.81 -5.88 -15.45
C LEU A 487 2.71 -7.40 -15.56
N LEU A 488 3.81 -8.11 -15.27
CA LEU A 488 3.85 -9.57 -15.28
C LEU A 488 2.90 -10.18 -14.23
N LEU A 489 2.86 -9.61 -13.02
CA LEU A 489 1.95 -10.03 -11.96
C LEU A 489 0.48 -9.92 -12.40
N SER A 490 0.11 -8.81 -13.06
CA SER A 490 -1.25 -8.58 -13.61
C SER A 490 -1.64 -9.56 -14.73
N MET A 491 -0.66 -10.21 -15.35
CA MET A 491 -0.87 -11.22 -16.41
C MET A 491 -0.86 -12.66 -15.89
N GLY A 492 -0.65 -12.83 -14.58
CA GLY A 492 -0.54 -14.13 -13.92
C GLY A 492 0.88 -14.70 -13.84
N TYR A 493 1.90 -13.89 -14.12
CA TYR A 493 3.30 -14.28 -14.01
C TYR A 493 3.89 -13.78 -12.69
N VAL A 494 3.77 -14.59 -11.63
CA VAL A 494 4.42 -14.32 -10.35
C VAL A 494 5.91 -14.67 -10.43
N MET A 495 6.72 -13.67 -10.79
CA MET A 495 8.18 -13.76 -10.85
C MET A 495 8.81 -13.66 -9.46
N THR A 496 10.07 -14.11 -9.32
CA THR A 496 10.93 -13.87 -8.15
C THR A 496 11.85 -12.71 -8.45
N LEU A 497 11.92 -11.70 -7.57
CA LEU A 497 12.81 -10.55 -7.74
C LEU A 497 14.15 -10.81 -7.06
N THR A 498 15.24 -10.72 -7.80
CA THR A 498 16.61 -10.81 -7.25
C THR A 498 17.36 -9.52 -7.53
N SER A 499 18.32 -9.19 -6.68
CA SER A 499 19.22 -8.06 -6.91
C SER A 499 20.65 -8.41 -6.50
N GLY A 500 21.62 -7.84 -7.20
CA GLY A 500 23.03 -8.00 -6.89
C GLY A 500 23.89 -6.96 -7.59
N THR A 501 25.00 -6.59 -6.96
CA THR A 501 26.04 -5.78 -7.61
C THR A 501 26.95 -6.71 -8.38
N HIS A 502 27.02 -6.54 -9.71
CA HIS A 502 28.00 -7.27 -10.50
C HIS A 502 29.42 -6.84 -10.11
N SER A 503 30.37 -7.76 -10.14
CA SER A 503 31.78 -7.39 -10.05
C SER A 503 32.14 -6.48 -11.24
N PRO A 504 33.01 -5.47 -11.05
CA PRO A 504 33.52 -4.68 -12.16
C PRO A 504 34.06 -5.59 -13.26
N SER A 505 33.70 -5.32 -14.51
CA SER A 505 34.15 -6.09 -15.66
C SER A 505 34.96 -5.21 -16.59
N VAL A 506 35.94 -5.80 -17.28
CA VAL A 506 36.72 -5.09 -18.30
C VAL A 506 36.19 -5.51 -19.66
N ILE A 507 35.59 -4.57 -20.38
CA ILE A 507 35.14 -4.77 -21.76
C ILE A 507 35.95 -3.86 -22.67
N GLU A 508 36.72 -4.44 -23.58
CA GLU A 508 37.59 -3.72 -24.52
C GLU A 508 38.51 -2.68 -23.84
N GLY A 509 39.08 -3.03 -22.69
CA GLY A 509 39.98 -2.15 -21.92
C GLY A 509 39.28 -1.06 -21.10
N ARG A 510 37.95 -0.97 -21.14
CA ARG A 510 37.16 -0.09 -20.27
C ARG A 510 36.69 -0.85 -19.04
N THR A 511 36.99 -0.32 -17.86
CA THR A 511 36.41 -0.81 -16.60
C THR A 511 34.96 -0.35 -16.51
N ILE A 512 34.03 -1.30 -16.57
CA ILE A 512 32.63 -1.07 -16.31
C ILE A 512 32.40 -1.27 -14.82
N SER A 513 31.97 -0.22 -14.12
CA SER A 513 31.63 -0.32 -12.71
C SER A 513 30.46 -1.28 -12.51
N GLY A 514 30.59 -2.11 -11.48
CA GLY A 514 29.52 -2.97 -11.02
C GLY A 514 28.29 -2.15 -10.62
N LYS A 515 27.25 -2.17 -11.43
CA LYS A 515 25.96 -1.54 -11.09
C LYS A 515 25.05 -2.58 -10.41
N MET A 516 24.13 -2.10 -9.58
CA MET A 516 23.03 -2.92 -9.05
C MET A 516 22.19 -3.40 -10.24
N LEU A 517 22.10 -4.71 -10.41
CA LEU A 517 21.22 -5.34 -11.39
C LEU A 517 20.03 -5.93 -10.65
N TYR A 518 18.82 -5.59 -11.09
CA TYR A 518 17.58 -6.23 -10.66
C TYR A 518 17.21 -7.28 -11.69
N THR A 519 16.79 -8.47 -11.28
CA THR A 519 16.46 -9.57 -12.19
C THR A 519 15.18 -10.25 -11.74
N LEU A 520 14.20 -10.33 -12.64
CA LEU A 520 12.98 -11.11 -12.46
C LEU A 520 13.22 -12.53 -12.98
N VAL A 521 12.95 -13.52 -12.14
CA VAL A 521 13.26 -14.93 -12.41
C VAL A 521 12.03 -15.80 -12.19
N SER A 522 11.77 -16.76 -13.09
CA SER A 522 10.81 -17.83 -12.83
C SER A 522 11.38 -19.19 -13.17
N LYS A 523 11.14 -20.15 -12.27
CA LYS A 523 11.43 -21.57 -12.45
C LYS A 523 10.15 -22.42 -12.57
N LYS A 524 8.98 -21.78 -12.57
CA LYS A 524 7.69 -22.49 -12.64
C LYS A 524 7.43 -22.86 -14.10
N GLU A 525 7.32 -24.16 -14.39
CA GLU A 525 7.14 -24.68 -15.76
C GLU A 525 6.08 -23.92 -16.55
N VAL A 526 4.88 -23.74 -15.98
CA VAL A 526 3.76 -23.08 -16.65
C VAL A 526 4.12 -21.64 -17.07
N GLN A 527 4.82 -20.90 -16.20
CA GLN A 527 5.24 -19.53 -16.50
C GLN A 527 6.35 -19.52 -17.55
N TYR A 528 7.34 -20.40 -17.40
CA TYR A 528 8.43 -20.56 -18.36
C TYR A 528 7.89 -20.87 -19.76
N ASN A 529 7.06 -21.90 -19.90
CA ASN A 529 6.55 -22.38 -21.19
C ASN A 529 5.69 -21.30 -21.88
N LYS A 530 4.87 -20.57 -21.11
CA LYS A 530 4.08 -19.44 -21.64
C LYS A 530 4.97 -18.29 -22.12
N LEU A 531 5.92 -17.84 -21.30
CA LEU A 531 6.83 -16.75 -21.67
C LEU A 531 7.72 -17.13 -22.86
N ALA A 532 8.18 -18.39 -22.91
CA ALA A 532 8.94 -18.93 -24.04
C ALA A 532 8.09 -18.94 -25.32
N SER A 533 6.83 -19.35 -25.23
CA SER A 533 5.89 -19.33 -26.36
C SER A 533 5.67 -17.91 -26.88
N ILE A 534 5.33 -16.96 -26.00
CA ILE A 534 5.10 -15.54 -26.33
C ILE A 534 6.35 -14.92 -26.98
N SER A 535 7.53 -15.26 -26.46
CA SER A 535 8.80 -14.70 -26.92
C SER A 535 9.35 -15.39 -28.19
N GLY A 536 8.71 -16.47 -28.66
CA GLY A 536 9.09 -17.20 -29.87
C GLY A 536 10.22 -18.21 -29.68
N PHE A 537 10.43 -18.68 -28.43
CA PHE A 537 11.36 -19.74 -28.04
C PHE A 537 10.63 -21.09 -27.86
N THR A 538 9.71 -21.46 -28.75
CA THR A 538 8.87 -22.67 -28.59
C THR A 538 9.66 -23.98 -28.48
N LYS A 539 10.84 -24.07 -29.08
CA LYS A 539 11.75 -25.23 -28.96
C LYS A 539 12.35 -25.42 -27.55
N SER A 540 12.12 -24.46 -26.66
CA SER A 540 12.72 -24.40 -25.34
C SER A 540 11.80 -24.94 -24.23
N GLN A 541 10.59 -25.43 -24.58
CA GLN A 541 9.61 -25.93 -23.62
C GLN A 541 10.19 -27.03 -22.72
N ILE A 542 9.81 -26.99 -21.45
CA ILE A 542 10.28 -27.92 -20.42
C ILE A 542 9.10 -28.70 -19.85
N HIS A 543 9.37 -29.91 -19.37
CA HIS A 543 8.43 -30.73 -18.59
C HIS A 543 9.09 -31.07 -17.24
N ARG A 544 8.49 -30.60 -16.13
CA ARG A 544 8.96 -30.77 -14.74
C ARG A 544 7.80 -30.69 -13.75
N GLN A 545 7.66 -31.72 -12.91
CA GLN A 545 6.78 -31.62 -11.74
C GLN A 545 7.37 -30.68 -10.67
N HIS A 546 6.86 -29.45 -10.61
CA HIS A 546 7.09 -28.54 -9.49
C HIS A 546 5.90 -28.56 -8.52
N ASN A 547 6.05 -29.27 -7.39
CA ASN A 547 4.97 -29.44 -6.40
C ASN A 547 4.88 -28.33 -5.34
N LYS A 548 5.78 -27.33 -5.34
CA LYS A 548 5.75 -26.27 -4.32
C LYS A 548 4.81 -25.14 -4.74
N ASN A 549 3.66 -25.04 -4.07
CA ASN A 549 2.82 -23.84 -4.11
C ASN A 549 3.53 -22.70 -3.35
N LEU A 550 3.99 -21.71 -4.11
CA LEU A 550 4.68 -20.53 -3.60
C LEU A 550 3.73 -19.41 -3.19
N TRP A 551 2.50 -19.43 -3.72
CA TRP A 551 1.42 -18.49 -3.46
C TRP A 551 0.06 -19.18 -3.67
N HIS A 552 -1.00 -18.59 -3.13
CA HIS A 552 -2.39 -18.87 -3.51
C HIS A 552 -3.10 -17.57 -3.86
N MET A 553 -4.30 -17.66 -4.42
CA MET A 553 -5.11 -16.48 -4.76
C MET A 553 -6.35 -16.43 -3.87
N ILE A 554 -6.77 -15.21 -3.55
CA ILE A 554 -8.06 -14.93 -2.91
C ILE A 554 -8.85 -13.96 -3.78
N ASN A 555 -10.18 -14.13 -3.83
CA ASN A 555 -11.12 -13.30 -4.60
C ASN A 555 -10.72 -13.03 -6.08
N GLU A 556 -9.93 -13.91 -6.68
CA GLU A 556 -9.38 -13.79 -8.05
C GLU A 556 -8.50 -12.55 -8.33
N ASN A 557 -8.23 -11.72 -7.32
CA ASN A 557 -7.66 -10.39 -7.49
C ASN A 557 -6.45 -10.11 -6.58
N LEU A 558 -6.13 -11.01 -5.64
CA LEU A 558 -4.98 -10.89 -4.75
C LEU A 558 -4.19 -12.19 -4.71
N TYR A 559 -2.88 -12.09 -4.93
CA TYR A 559 -1.90 -13.12 -4.62
C TYR A 559 -1.47 -13.05 -3.16
N MET A 560 -1.58 -14.17 -2.45
CA MET A 560 -1.09 -14.31 -1.09
C MET A 560 0.28 -14.98 -1.12
N ILE A 561 1.32 -14.24 -0.74
CA ILE A 561 2.71 -14.72 -0.75
C ILE A 561 3.26 -14.69 0.66
N LYS A 562 3.76 -15.84 1.12
CA LYS A 562 4.32 -15.99 2.46
C LYS A 562 5.60 -15.18 2.67
N THR A 563 5.74 -14.59 3.85
CA THR A 563 6.98 -13.97 4.36
C THR A 563 8.03 -15.05 4.62
N THR A 564 9.29 -14.78 4.27
CA THR A 564 10.43 -15.69 4.49
C THR A 564 11.46 -15.12 5.44
N LYS A 565 11.59 -13.79 5.50
CA LYS A 565 12.62 -13.11 6.27
C LYS A 565 12.13 -11.73 6.68
N THR A 566 12.41 -11.36 7.93
CA THR A 566 12.34 -9.99 8.44
C THR A 566 13.73 -9.60 8.93
N VAL A 567 14.22 -8.45 8.47
CA VAL A 567 15.50 -7.87 8.89
C VAL A 567 15.18 -6.60 9.65
N HIS A 568 15.79 -6.44 10.81
CA HIS A 568 15.65 -5.25 11.64
C HIS A 568 16.98 -4.50 11.67
N GLU A 569 16.93 -3.19 11.45
CA GLU A 569 18.11 -2.34 11.41
C GLU A 569 17.77 -0.98 12.00
N GLU A 570 18.59 -0.48 12.93
CA GLU A 570 18.48 0.90 13.42
C GLU A 570 19.01 1.84 12.34
N LYS A 571 18.22 2.84 11.95
CA LYS A 571 18.61 3.83 10.93
C LYS A 571 18.17 5.22 11.30
N ASP A 572 18.99 6.17 10.88
CA ASP A 572 18.65 7.59 10.78
C ASP A 572 18.44 7.92 9.30
N GLN A 573 17.19 8.13 8.90
CA GLN A 573 16.83 8.45 7.52
C GLN A 573 15.49 9.17 7.40
N ASP A 574 15.26 9.81 6.26
CA ASP A 574 13.93 10.27 5.90
C ASP A 574 13.00 9.09 5.62
N VAL A 575 11.80 9.14 6.20
CA VAL A 575 10.70 8.20 5.94
C VAL A 575 9.47 8.95 5.44
N TYR A 576 8.67 8.25 4.65
CA TYR A 576 7.59 8.86 3.87
C TYR A 576 6.28 8.11 4.04
N SER A 577 5.16 8.80 3.91
CA SER A 577 3.84 8.16 3.84
C SER A 577 2.89 8.97 2.95
N ILE A 578 1.85 8.31 2.48
CA ILE A 578 0.70 8.94 1.85
C ILE A 578 -0.58 8.48 2.56
N ASP A 579 -1.64 9.26 2.42
CA ASP A 579 -3.01 8.88 2.80
C ASP A 579 -3.94 9.04 1.60
N THR A 580 -4.83 8.09 1.39
CA THR A 580 -5.74 7.88 0.27
C THR A 580 -7.16 7.74 0.81
N GLU A 581 -8.19 7.99 0.00
CA GLU A 581 -9.59 7.97 0.47
C GLU A 581 -10.04 6.61 1.03
N ASN A 582 -9.45 5.50 0.56
CA ASN A 582 -9.79 4.14 1.02
C ASN A 582 -8.77 3.55 2.01
N HIS A 583 -7.87 4.38 2.55
CA HIS A 583 -6.89 4.00 3.56
C HIS A 583 -5.86 2.92 3.15
N LEU A 584 -5.81 2.58 1.86
CA LEU A 584 -4.92 1.58 1.27
C LEU A 584 -4.23 2.13 0.01
N PHE A 585 -3.07 1.58 -0.32
CA PHE A 585 -2.41 1.77 -1.61
C PHE A 585 -1.54 0.57 -1.99
N VAL A 586 -1.17 0.49 -3.26
CA VAL A 586 -0.27 -0.54 -3.78
C VAL A 586 1.16 0.00 -3.85
N SER A 587 2.08 -0.71 -3.20
CA SER A 587 3.49 -0.38 -3.16
C SER A 587 4.38 -1.48 -3.77
N THR A 588 5.69 -1.44 -3.48
CA THR A 588 6.74 -2.25 -4.07
C THR A 588 6.35 -3.72 -4.25
N GLY A 589 6.51 -4.20 -5.48
CA GLY A 589 6.19 -5.56 -5.88
C GLY A 589 4.70 -5.84 -6.08
N GLY A 590 3.84 -4.81 -6.06
CA GLY A 590 2.38 -4.94 -6.13
C GLY A 590 1.74 -5.20 -4.76
N ARG A 591 2.44 -4.93 -3.66
CA ARG A 591 1.98 -5.23 -2.30
C ARG A 591 0.91 -4.24 -1.84
N LEU A 592 -0.13 -4.73 -1.17
CA LEU A 592 -1.11 -3.87 -0.53
C LEU A 592 -0.60 -3.33 0.82
N ILE A 593 -0.68 -2.02 1.03
CA ILE A 593 -0.17 -1.29 2.18
C ILE A 593 -1.25 -0.41 2.77
N HIS A 594 -1.28 -0.30 4.11
CA HIS A 594 -2.16 0.60 4.85
C HIS A 594 -1.54 2.00 4.99
N ASN A 595 -2.38 3.03 5.06
CA ASN A 595 -1.94 4.42 5.24
C ASN A 595 -1.45 4.74 6.65
N CYS A 596 -0.86 5.91 6.82
CA CYS A 596 -0.57 6.48 8.12
C CYS A 596 -1.80 7.23 8.65
N VAL A 597 -2.43 6.71 9.71
CA VAL A 597 -3.59 7.35 10.35
C VAL A 597 -3.18 7.98 11.68
N ILE A 598 -3.61 9.23 11.93
CA ILE A 598 -3.78 9.71 13.30
C ILE A 598 -5.15 9.19 13.76
N PRO A 599 -5.23 8.26 14.72
CA PRO A 599 -6.49 7.59 15.05
C PRO A 599 -7.60 8.59 15.41
N ASN A 600 -8.80 8.41 14.83
CA ASN A 600 -10.07 9.03 15.25
C ASN A 600 -10.30 10.52 14.94
N LEU A 601 -9.40 11.23 14.24
CA LEU A 601 -9.65 12.62 13.81
C LEU A 601 -10.73 12.73 12.72
N SER A 602 -10.94 11.68 11.94
CA SER A 602 -12.01 11.50 10.93
C SER A 602 -13.41 11.40 11.53
N LEU A 603 -13.51 11.06 12.83
CA LEU A 603 -14.80 10.85 13.51
C LEU A 603 -15.46 12.15 13.98
N VAL A 604 -14.81 13.30 13.78
CA VAL A 604 -15.29 14.59 14.28
C VAL A 604 -15.03 15.73 13.29
N ASP A 605 -16.10 16.39 12.86
CA ASP A 605 -16.06 17.56 11.98
C ASP A 605 -16.07 18.86 12.80
N TYR A 606 -14.97 19.14 13.53
CA TYR A 606 -14.76 20.45 14.18
C TYR A 606 -13.55 21.15 13.56
N GLU A 607 -13.75 22.31 12.95
CA GLU A 607 -12.70 23.12 12.31
C GLU A 607 -11.51 23.42 13.24
N ASN A 608 -11.77 23.51 14.56
CA ASN A 608 -10.74 23.75 15.57
C ASN A 608 -9.84 22.53 15.84
N LEU A 609 -10.31 21.30 15.60
CA LEU A 609 -9.50 20.09 15.76
C LEU A 609 -8.63 19.83 14.54
N ASP A 610 -8.97 20.38 13.37
CA ASP A 610 -8.09 20.40 12.20
C ASP A 610 -6.84 21.27 12.41
N ILE A 611 -6.84 22.15 13.42
CA ILE A 611 -5.62 22.86 13.83
C ILE A 611 -4.55 21.86 14.25
N ILE A 612 -4.91 20.68 14.78
CA ILE A 612 -3.92 19.68 15.14
C ILE A 612 -3.11 19.26 13.91
N LYS A 613 -3.81 18.99 12.80
CA LYS A 613 -3.18 18.62 11.53
C LYS A 613 -2.36 19.79 10.97
N LYS A 614 -2.91 21.01 10.98
CA LYS A 614 -2.23 22.23 10.50
C LYS A 614 -0.94 22.53 11.25
N VAL A 615 -0.93 22.38 12.58
CA VAL A 615 0.28 22.58 13.40
C VAL A 615 1.32 21.50 13.10
N ASN A 616 0.90 20.24 12.95
CA ASN A 616 1.78 19.15 12.56
C ASN A 616 2.43 19.41 11.18
N GLU A 617 1.67 19.90 10.20
CA GLU A 617 2.18 20.31 8.88
C GLU A 617 3.14 21.52 8.96
N LEU A 618 2.84 22.52 9.80
CA LEU A 618 3.71 23.67 10.01
C LEU A 618 5.04 23.27 10.67
N TYR A 619 4.97 22.37 11.65
CA TYR A 619 6.13 21.82 12.31
C TYR A 619 7.02 21.04 11.36
N GLU A 620 6.45 20.20 10.50
CA GLU A 620 7.21 19.50 9.45
C GLU A 620 7.92 20.49 8.52
N LYS A 621 7.25 21.56 8.10
CA LYS A 621 7.84 22.59 7.24
C LYS A 621 9.02 23.32 7.90
N SER A 622 9.00 23.49 9.22
CA SER A 622 10.08 24.15 9.97
C SER A 622 11.39 23.36 10.07
N LYS A 623 11.35 22.05 9.77
CA LYS A 623 12.53 21.16 9.81
C LYS A 623 13.36 21.17 8.52
N ASN A 624 12.83 21.75 7.43
CA ASN A 624 13.53 21.99 6.17
C ASN A 624 14.08 23.41 6.17
#